data_AF-M1DH71-F1
#
_entry.id   AF-M1DH71-F1
#
_cell.length_a   1.000
_cell.length_b   1.000
_cell.length_c   1.000
_cell.angle_alpha   90.00
_cell.angle_beta   90.00
_cell.angle_gamma   90.00
#
_symmetry.space_group_name_H-M   'P 1'
#
loop_
_entity.id
_entity.type
_entity.pdbx_description
1 polymer ?
#
loop_
_entity_poly.entity_id
_entity_poly.type
_entity_poly.pdbx_seq_one_letter_code
_entity_poly.pdbx_strand_id
1 'polypeptide(L)'
;MFEVLCGKPVIDPSLPKESVNLVECVRKCLRNGESEKIVDPRIAQDITLESWMKFVETAQKCLVEYSADRSTMGEVLWNLEYASNFKERRKNSAREQDLV
;
A
#
# COMPACT_ATOMS: atom_id res chain seq x y z
N MET A 1 -3.96 -7.32 2.01
CA MET A 1 -3.39 -6.08 1.41
C MET A 1 -2.03 -5.75 2.00
N PHE A 2 -1.91 -5.55 3.32
CA PHE A 2 -0.61 -5.21 3.93
C PHE A 2 0.45 -6.30 3.85
N GLU A 3 0.07 -7.59 3.84
CA GLU A 3 1.05 -8.68 3.60
C GLU A 3 1.76 -8.54 2.27
N VAL A 4 1.01 -8.18 1.21
CA VAL A 4 1.55 -7.97 -0.14
C VAL A 4 2.43 -6.72 -0.19
N LEU A 5 2.01 -5.64 0.46
CA LEU A 5 2.76 -4.39 0.48
C LEU A 5 4.07 -4.52 1.26
N CYS A 6 4.04 -5.19 2.40
CA CYS A 6 5.15 -5.25 3.33
C CYS A 6 6.05 -6.47 3.11
N GLY A 7 5.60 -7.49 2.38
CA GLY A 7 6.32 -8.74 2.18
C GLY A 7 6.49 -9.54 3.48
N LYS A 8 5.63 -9.31 4.47
CA LYS A 8 5.70 -9.87 5.83
C LYS A 8 4.39 -10.59 6.19
N PRO A 9 4.43 -11.65 7.00
CA PRO A 9 3.23 -12.30 7.50
C PRO A 9 2.42 -11.36 8.42
N VAL A 10 1.10 -11.58 8.53
CA VAL A 10 0.26 -10.78 9.45
C VAL A 10 0.71 -10.92 10.91
N ILE A 11 1.15 -12.12 11.28
CA ILE A 11 1.62 -12.45 12.63
C ILE A 11 3.04 -12.98 12.53
N ASP A 12 3.98 -12.29 13.16
CA ASP A 12 5.37 -12.73 13.27
C ASP A 12 5.75 -12.90 14.75
N PRO A 13 5.76 -14.13 15.29
CA PRO A 13 6.07 -14.36 16.70
C PRO A 13 7.56 -14.16 17.03
N SER A 14 8.42 -13.96 16.04
CA SER A 14 9.84 -13.67 16.25
C SER A 14 10.11 -12.19 16.59
N LEU A 15 9.12 -11.31 16.38
CA LEU A 15 9.20 -9.89 16.65
C LEU A 15 8.82 -9.54 18.12
N PRO A 16 9.21 -8.34 18.61
CA PRO A 16 8.74 -7.83 19.89
C PRO A 16 7.22 -7.79 19.96
N LYS A 17 6.65 -8.00 21.15
CA LYS A 17 5.18 -8.09 21.38
C LYS A 17 4.41 -6.93 20.74
N GLU A 18 5.00 -5.74 20.72
CA GLU A 18 4.41 -4.51 20.19
C GLU A 18 4.35 -4.44 18.65
N SER A 19 5.05 -5.36 17.98
CA SER A 19 5.23 -5.44 16.52
C SER A 19 4.88 -6.80 15.92
N VAL A 20 4.41 -7.77 16.73
CA VAL A 20 3.96 -9.09 16.26
C VAL A 20 2.82 -8.97 15.25
N ASN A 21 1.90 -8.03 15.48
CA ASN A 21 0.77 -7.79 14.60
C ASN A 21 1.13 -6.76 13.51
N LEU A 22 1.13 -7.21 12.26
CA LEU A 22 1.46 -6.38 11.09
C LEU A 22 0.54 -5.16 10.98
N VAL A 23 -0.76 -5.33 11.22
CA VAL A 23 -1.74 -4.24 11.11
C VAL A 23 -1.47 -3.15 12.13
N GLU A 24 -1.15 -3.50 13.38
CA GLU A 24 -0.78 -2.52 14.40
C GLU A 24 0.54 -1.84 14.08
N CYS A 25 1.53 -2.61 13.62
CA CYS A 25 2.83 -2.09 13.20
C CYS A 25 2.68 -1.07 12.06
N VAL A 26 1.96 -1.42 11.01
CA VAL A 26 1.67 -0.53 9.87
C VAL A 26 0.91 0.71 10.34
N ARG A 27 -0.12 0.58 11.16
CA ARG A 27 -0.85 1.73 11.71
C ARG A 27 0.05 2.67 12.50
N LYS A 28 0.97 2.15 13.30
CA LYS A 28 1.97 2.96 14.04
C LYS A 28 2.89 3.71 13.06
N CYS A 29 3.44 3.02 12.06
CA CYS A 29 4.30 3.63 11.05
C CYS A 29 3.57 4.73 10.26
N LEU A 30 2.33 4.49 9.84
CA LEU A 30 1.52 5.48 9.11
C LEU A 30 1.22 6.72 9.96
N ARG A 31 0.91 6.56 11.25
CA ARG A 31 0.71 7.71 12.18
C ARG A 31 1.99 8.50 12.44
N ASN A 32 3.13 7.82 12.45
CA ASN A 32 4.44 8.45 12.68
C ASN A 32 5.01 9.12 11.41
N GLY A 33 4.31 9.03 10.27
CA GLY A 33 4.82 9.52 8.98
C GLY A 33 5.93 8.64 8.39
N GLU A 34 6.16 7.46 8.94
CA GLU A 34 7.20 6.51 8.50
C GLU A 34 6.65 5.51 7.48
N SER A 35 5.75 5.97 6.62
CA SER A 35 5.02 5.12 5.72
C SER A 35 5.94 4.46 4.68
N GLU A 36 7.08 5.06 4.32
CA GLU A 36 8.04 4.46 3.38
C GLU A 36 8.69 3.17 3.94
N LYS A 37 8.81 3.07 5.27
CA LYS A 37 9.44 1.91 5.94
C LYS A 37 8.59 0.64 5.89
N ILE A 38 7.31 0.75 5.54
CA ILE A 38 6.43 -0.42 5.45
C ILE A 38 6.47 -1.08 4.07
N VAL A 39 7.03 -0.41 3.05
CA VAL A 39 7.05 -0.93 1.69
C VAL A 39 8.12 -2.01 1.58
N ASP A 40 7.77 -3.15 0.99
CA ASP A 40 8.72 -4.20 0.69
C ASP A 40 9.84 -3.66 -0.22
N PRO A 41 11.13 -3.78 0.18
CA PRO A 41 12.25 -3.29 -0.61
C PRO A 41 12.28 -3.81 -2.05
N ARG A 42 11.72 -4.99 -2.30
CA ARG A 42 11.66 -5.62 -3.63
C ARG A 42 10.75 -4.87 -4.61
N ILE A 43 9.75 -4.14 -4.12
CA ILE A 43 8.80 -3.38 -4.94
C ILE A 43 8.93 -1.87 -4.76
N ALA A 44 9.73 -1.41 -3.80
CA ALA A 44 9.91 0.01 -3.47
C ALA A 44 10.42 0.85 -4.66
N GLN A 45 11.21 0.25 -5.55
CA GLN A 45 11.74 0.93 -6.74
C GLN A 45 10.68 1.05 -7.87
N ASP A 46 9.69 0.17 -7.88
CA ASP A 46 8.70 0.06 -8.95
C ASP A 46 7.38 0.77 -8.63
N ILE A 47 7.24 1.34 -7.43
CA ILE A 47 6.01 1.98 -6.96
C ILE A 47 6.13 3.50 -7.05
N THR A 48 5.07 4.14 -7.55
CA THR A 48 4.98 5.60 -7.55
C THR A 48 4.39 6.08 -6.24
N LEU A 49 4.74 7.30 -5.82
CA LEU A 49 4.18 7.93 -4.61
C LEU A 49 2.64 7.96 -4.66
N GLU A 50 2.07 8.28 -5.82
CA GLU A 50 0.62 8.39 -6.02
C GLU A 50 -0.08 7.03 -5.93
N SER A 51 0.50 6.00 -6.59
CA SER A 51 0.03 4.62 -6.53
C SER A 51 0.06 4.09 -5.09
N TRP A 52 1.16 4.37 -4.40
CA TRP A 52 1.36 3.98 -3.02
C TRP A 52 0.37 4.64 -2.06
N MET A 53 0.23 5.97 -2.11
CA MET A 53 -0.72 6.69 -1.27
C MET A 53 -2.14 6.17 -1.46
N LYS A 54 -2.55 5.92 -2.72
CA LYS A 54 -3.87 5.38 -3.02
C LYS A 54 -4.05 3.96 -2.46
N PHE A 55 -3.04 3.11 -2.57
CA PHE A 55 -3.08 1.76 -2.04
C PHE A 55 -3.23 1.78 -0.51
N VAL A 56 -2.43 2.58 0.18
CA VAL A 56 -2.49 2.72 1.65
C VAL A 56 -3.84 3.25 2.11
N GLU A 57 -4.37 4.29 1.46
CA GLU A 57 -5.70 4.83 1.75
C GLU A 57 -6.78 3.75 1.65
N THR A 58 -6.75 2.96 0.58
CA THR A 58 -7.70 1.87 0.33
C THR A 58 -7.58 0.78 1.39
N ALA A 59 -6.34 0.35 1.69
CA ALA A 59 -6.08 -0.67 2.70
C ALA A 59 -6.48 -0.22 4.11
N GLN A 60 -6.34 1.08 4.44
CA GLN A 60 -6.83 1.64 5.70
C GLN A 60 -8.35 1.61 5.79
N LYS A 61 -9.07 2.00 4.72
CA LYS A 61 -10.54 1.92 4.66
C LYS A 61 -11.05 0.48 4.83
N CYS A 62 -10.32 -0.53 4.38
CA CYS A 62 -10.69 -1.93 4.63
C CYS A 62 -10.63 -2.33 6.11
N LEU A 63 -9.84 -1.63 6.93
CA LEU A 63 -9.57 -1.99 8.32
C LEU A 63 -10.27 -1.09 9.35
N VAL A 64 -11.08 -0.12 8.92
CA VAL A 64 -11.82 0.74 9.86
C VAL A 64 -12.71 -0.12 10.78
N GLU A 65 -12.81 0.31 12.03
CA GLU A 65 -13.47 -0.49 13.09
C GLU A 65 -14.93 -0.76 12.73
N TYR A 66 -15.64 0.28 12.31
CA TYR A 66 -17.03 0.22 11.94
C TYR A 66 -17.22 -0.44 10.57
N SER A 67 -17.95 -1.55 10.52
CA SER A 67 -18.09 -2.34 9.30
C SER A 67 -18.81 -1.61 8.18
N ALA A 68 -19.71 -0.66 8.49
CA ALA A 68 -20.43 0.10 7.49
C ALA A 68 -19.56 1.13 6.75
N ASP A 69 -18.43 1.52 7.33
CA ASP A 69 -17.47 2.45 6.72
C ASP A 69 -16.38 1.73 5.91
N ARG A 70 -16.35 0.39 5.96
CA ARG A 70 -15.38 -0.39 5.20
C ARG A 70 -15.76 -0.35 3.73
N SER A 71 -14.76 -0.10 2.89
CA SER A 71 -14.94 -0.17 1.44
C SER A 71 -15.43 -1.55 1.01
N THR A 72 -16.42 -1.57 0.13
CA THR A 72 -16.88 -2.77 -0.56
C THR A 72 -15.79 -3.33 -1.45
N MET A 73 -15.87 -4.62 -1.79
CA MET A 73 -14.86 -5.23 -2.68
C MET A 73 -14.83 -4.58 -4.06
N GLY A 74 -15.95 -4.04 -4.55
CA GLY A 74 -16.01 -3.27 -5.80
C GLY A 74 -15.24 -1.95 -5.72
N GLU A 75 -15.39 -1.20 -4.63
CA GLU A 75 -14.60 0.02 -4.38
C GLU A 75 -13.12 -0.29 -4.20
N VAL A 76 -12.77 -1.40 -3.55
CA VAL A 76 -11.39 -1.85 -3.41
C VAL A 76 -10.78 -2.12 -4.78
N LEU A 77 -11.47 -2.88 -5.64
CA LEU A 77 -11.01 -3.17 -6.99
C LEU A 77 -10.79 -1.88 -7.80
N TRP A 78 -11.78 -1.00 -7.82
CA TRP A 78 -11.71 0.28 -8.52
C TRP A 78 -10.51 1.12 -8.06
N ASN A 79 -10.29 1.23 -6.75
CA ASN A 79 -9.18 2.01 -6.20
C ASN A 79 -7.82 1.39 -6.56
N LEU A 80 -7.71 0.05 -6.64
CA LEU A 80 -6.49 -0.64 -7.04
C LEU A 80 -6.19 -0.46 -8.53
N GLU A 81 -7.21 -0.52 -9.40
CA GLU A 81 -7.06 -0.21 -10.83
C GLU A 81 -6.60 1.23 -11.03
N TYR A 82 -7.21 2.17 -10.30
CA TYR A 82 -6.80 3.57 -10.31
C TYR A 82 -5.34 3.74 -9.84
N ALA A 83 -4.94 3.05 -8.77
CA ALA A 83 -3.56 3.05 -8.27
C ALA A 83 -2.57 2.46 -9.30
N SER A 84 -2.97 1.44 -10.06
CA SER A 84 -2.13 0.80 -11.08
C SER A 84 -1.89 1.71 -12.30
N ASN A 85 -2.90 2.49 -12.69
CA ASN A 85 -2.82 3.40 -13.84
C ASN A 85 -1.71 4.46 -13.74
N PHE A 86 -1.26 4.81 -12.52
CA PHE A 86 -0.11 5.71 -12.35
C PHE A 86 1.18 5.14 -12.94
N LYS A 87 1.40 3.82 -12.83
CA LYS A 87 2.57 3.16 -13.44
C LYS A 87 2.51 3.21 -14.95
N GLU A 88 1.34 2.95 -15.53
CA GLU A 88 1.15 2.95 -16.98
C GLU A 88 1.34 4.35 -17.58
N ARG A 89 0.81 5.38 -16.91
CA ARG A 89 1.05 6.78 -17.29
C ARG A 89 2.53 7.13 -17.30
N ARG A 90 3.30 6.70 -16.29
CA ARG A 90 4.76 6.92 -16.26
C ARG A 90 5.49 6.19 -17.38
N LYS A 91 5.11 4.94 -17.68
CA LYS A 91 5.70 4.18 -18.79
C LYS A 91 5.43 4.84 -20.14
N ASN A 92 4.22 5.36 -20.34
CA ASN A 92 3.85 6.03 -21.58
C ASN A 92 4.61 7.36 -21.75
N SER A 93 4.70 8.17 -20.70
CA SER A 93 5.51 9.40 -20.74
C SER A 93 7.00 9.16 -20.95
N ALA A 94 7.55 8.02 -20.50
CA ALA A 94 8.94 7.65 -20.76
C ALA A 94 9.16 7.21 -22.20
N ARG A 95 8.23 6.41 -22.77
CA ARG A 95 8.28 6.01 -24.19
C ARG A 95 8.17 7.19 -25.16
N GLU A 96 7.45 8.24 -24.79
CA GLU A 96 7.34 9.47 -25.60
C GLU A 96 8.61 10.35 -25.55
N GLN A 97 9.51 10.16 -24.58
CA GLN A 97 10.79 10.88 -24.50
C GLN A 97 11.93 10.18 -25.26
N ASP A 98 11.80 8.88 -25.56
CA ASP A 98 12.74 8.14 -26.42
C ASP A 98 12.44 8.28 -27.93
N LEU A 99 11.36 9.00 -28.27
CA LEU A 99 10.89 9.22 -29.65
C LEU A 99 11.10 10.67 -30.14
N VAL A 100 11.75 11.53 -29.33
CA VAL A 100 12.11 12.93 -29.67
C VAL A 100 13.62 13.07 -29.74
#